data_AF-A0A529X1M7-F1
#
_entry.id   AF-A0A529X1M7-F1
#
_cell.length_a   1.000
_cell.length_b   1.000
_cell.length_c   1.000
_cell.angle_alpha   90.00
_cell.angle_beta   90.00
_cell.angle_gamma   90.00
#
_symmetry.space_group_name_H-M   'P 1'
#
loop_
_entity.id
_entity.type
_entity.pdbx_description
1 polymer ?
#
loop_
_entity_poly.entity_id
_entity_poly.type
_entity_poly.pdbx_seq_one_letter_code
_entity_poly.pdbx_strand_id
1 'polypeptide(L)'
;MTGLACEWLRSGLAGEITAAVRAEAQARQEIARNILPKGFAASEASLHLWYPLESRLRSGELADIARRRGLAISPAEEFAVGPDFANGFRLALGATPNRDRLTEGLESLASILSGVPGSSRPKV
;
A
#
# COMPACT_ATOMS: atom_id res chain seq x y z
N MET A 1 -19.59 21.23 11.63
CA MET A 1 -18.74 20.01 11.62
C MET A 1 -17.88 19.84 12.87
N THR A 2 -17.52 20.91 13.60
CA THR A 2 -16.73 20.82 14.85
C THR A 2 -17.47 20.10 16.00
N GLY A 3 -18.78 20.31 16.15
CA GLY A 3 -19.57 19.71 17.24
C GLY A 3 -19.52 18.18 17.30
N LEU A 4 -19.57 17.51 16.15
CA LEU A 4 -19.49 16.04 16.06
C LEU A 4 -18.10 15.52 16.46
N ALA A 5 -17.03 16.16 15.96
CA ALA A 5 -15.66 15.80 16.31
C ALA A 5 -15.39 16.00 17.81
N CYS A 6 -15.87 17.10 18.40
CA CYS A 6 -15.76 17.34 19.83
C CYS A 6 -16.54 16.29 20.64
N GLU A 7 -17.69 15.84 20.15
CA GLU A 7 -18.46 14.78 20.81
C GLU A 7 -17.73 13.45 20.77
N TRP A 8 -17.17 13.05 19.63
CA TRP A 8 -16.37 11.82 19.52
C TRP A 8 -15.14 11.82 20.42
N LEU A 9 -14.53 12.99 20.62
CA LEU A 9 -13.43 13.13 21.57
C LEU A 9 -13.91 12.99 23.01
N ARG A 10 -15.00 13.66 23.40
CA ARG A 10 -15.54 13.60 24.76
C ARG A 10 -16.09 12.23 25.13
N SER A 11 -16.76 11.56 24.20
CA SER A 11 -17.35 10.23 24.42
C SER A 11 -16.33 9.11 24.41
N GLY A 12 -15.08 9.37 23.97
CA GLY A 12 -14.03 8.36 23.81
C GLY A 12 -14.09 7.59 22.49
N LEU A 13 -15.16 7.76 21.70
CA LEU A 13 -15.34 7.07 20.40
C LEU A 13 -14.18 7.30 19.43
N ALA A 14 -13.59 8.51 19.42
CA ALA A 14 -12.42 8.79 18.60
C ALA A 14 -11.21 7.91 18.98
N GLY A 15 -11.05 7.59 20.26
CA GLY A 15 -10.02 6.68 20.75
C GLY A 15 -10.27 5.25 20.31
N GLU A 16 -11.52 4.77 20.42
CA GLU A 16 -11.93 3.43 19.96
C GLU A 16 -11.70 3.25 18.45
N ILE A 17 -12.12 4.24 17.64
CA ILE A 17 -11.89 4.24 16.20
C ILE A 17 -10.39 4.21 15.90
N THR A 18 -9.59 5.03 16.59
CA THR A 18 -8.13 5.07 16.39
C THR A 18 -7.48 3.73 16.72
N ALA A 19 -7.90 3.07 17.80
CA ALA A 19 -7.41 1.75 18.18
C ALA A 19 -7.78 0.69 17.13
N ALA A 20 -9.02 0.70 16.64
CA ALA A 20 -9.49 -0.20 15.60
C ALA A 20 -8.72 -0.01 14.28
N VAL A 21 -8.49 1.24 13.86
CA VAL A 21 -7.71 1.56 12.65
C VAL A 21 -6.26 1.09 12.78
N ARG A 22 -5.64 1.27 13.95
CA ARG A 22 -4.26 0.78 14.20
C ARG A 22 -4.17 -0.73 14.15
N ALA A 23 -5.11 -1.44 14.76
CA ALA A 23 -5.17 -2.91 14.73
C ALA A 23 -5.34 -3.43 13.29
N GLU A 24 -6.21 -2.82 12.50
CA GLU A 24 -6.38 -3.18 11.09
C GLU A 24 -5.12 -2.88 10.27
N ALA A 25 -4.47 -1.73 10.50
CA ALA A 25 -3.23 -1.38 9.81
C ALA A 25 -2.09 -2.37 10.12
N GLN A 26 -1.94 -2.78 11.38
CA GLN A 26 -0.97 -3.81 11.79
C GLN A 26 -1.25 -5.14 11.07
N ALA A 27 -2.51 -5.61 11.07
CA ALA A 27 -2.88 -6.85 10.38
C ALA A 27 -2.61 -6.80 8.87
N ARG A 28 -2.89 -5.65 8.22
CA ARG A 28 -2.59 -5.46 6.79
C ARG A 28 -1.09 -5.42 6.51
N GLN A 29 -0.30 -4.82 7.41
CA GLN A 29 1.16 -4.87 7.30
C GLN A 29 1.71 -6.29 7.46
N GLU A 30 1.11 -7.12 8.32
CA GLU A 30 1.50 -8.53 8.48
C GLU A 30 1.28 -9.31 7.20
N ILE A 31 0.10 -9.16 6.57
CA ILE A 31 -0.19 -9.77 5.27
C ILE A 31 0.84 -9.32 4.23
N ALA A 32 1.12 -8.01 4.15
CA ALA A 32 2.12 -7.47 3.23
C ALA A 32 3.52 -8.05 3.47
N ARG A 33 3.96 -8.15 4.73
CA ARG A 33 5.27 -8.73 5.11
C ARG A 33 5.39 -10.21 4.74
N ASN A 34 4.30 -10.96 4.74
CA ASN A 34 4.31 -12.38 4.40
C ASN A 34 4.36 -12.65 2.89
N ILE A 35 3.85 -11.73 2.06
CA ILE A 35 3.71 -11.92 0.61
C ILE A 35 4.80 -11.20 -0.18
N LEU A 36 5.13 -9.97 0.21
CA LEU A 36 6.05 -9.12 -0.53
C LEU A 36 7.52 -9.49 -0.23
N PRO A 37 8.44 -9.23 -1.17
CA PRO A 37 9.87 -9.36 -0.89
C PRO A 37 10.31 -8.40 0.23
N LYS A 38 11.47 -8.67 0.81
CA LYS A 38 12.11 -7.76 1.77
C LYS A 38 12.43 -6.41 1.12
N GLY A 39 12.53 -5.37 1.93
CA GLY A 39 12.92 -4.02 1.49
C GLY A 39 11.82 -2.97 1.58
N PHE A 40 10.57 -3.37 1.86
CA PHE A 40 9.51 -2.42 2.17
C PHE A 40 9.73 -1.79 3.56
N ALA A 41 9.86 -0.47 3.59
CA ALA A 41 9.98 0.32 4.82
C ALA A 41 8.62 0.89 5.24
N ALA A 42 8.29 0.79 6.53
CA ALA A 42 7.09 1.38 7.11
C ALA A 42 7.23 1.57 8.62
N SER A 43 6.58 2.62 9.13
CA SER A 43 6.35 2.77 10.57
C SER A 43 5.30 1.78 11.06
N GLU A 44 5.30 1.49 12.36
CA GLU A 44 4.29 0.64 12.99
C GLU A 44 2.87 1.18 12.73
N ALA A 45 1.94 0.27 12.38
CA ALA A 45 0.54 0.58 12.10
C ALA A 45 0.31 1.63 10.97
N SER A 46 1.28 1.86 10.09
CA SER A 46 1.12 2.67 8.87
C SER A 46 0.34 1.91 7.80
N LEU A 47 -0.60 2.58 7.14
CA LEU A 47 -1.27 2.06 5.94
C LEU A 47 -0.48 2.28 4.65
N HIS A 48 0.73 2.85 4.74
CA HIS A 48 1.60 3.10 3.60
C HIS A 48 2.97 2.46 3.81
N LEU A 49 3.43 1.74 2.79
CA LEU A 49 4.77 1.18 2.71
C LEU A 49 5.56 1.90 1.60
N TRP A 50 6.87 1.99 1.75
CA TRP A 50 7.79 2.50 0.73
C TRP A 50 8.74 1.40 0.28
N TYR A 51 8.96 1.29 -1.03
CA TYR A 51 9.91 0.34 -1.61
C TYR A 51 10.92 1.05 -2.51
N PRO A 52 12.22 1.00 -2.19
CA PRO A 52 13.26 1.50 -3.08
C PRO A 52 13.40 0.57 -4.29
N LEU A 53 13.57 1.14 -5.48
CA LEU A 53 13.81 0.38 -6.70
C LEU A 53 15.28 0.53 -7.11
N GLU A 54 16.05 -0.56 -6.95
CA GLU A 54 17.45 -0.64 -7.38
C GLU A 54 17.59 -0.91 -8.89
N SER A 55 16.49 -1.28 -9.56
CA SER A 55 16.46 -1.52 -10.99
C SER A 55 16.63 -0.24 -11.80
N ARG A 56 17.16 -0.35 -13.02
CA ARG A 56 17.13 0.74 -14.02
C ARG A 56 15.70 1.13 -14.44
N LEU A 57 14.70 0.28 -14.18
CA LEU A 57 13.29 0.56 -14.41
C LEU A 57 12.81 1.69 -13.51
N ARG A 58 12.19 2.72 -14.09
CA ARG A 58 11.63 3.85 -13.34
C ARG A 58 10.33 3.45 -12.64
N SER A 59 10.07 4.04 -11.48
CA SER A 59 8.84 3.82 -10.72
C SER A 59 7.56 4.09 -11.50
N GLY A 60 7.52 5.11 -12.36
CA GLY A 60 6.38 5.37 -13.25
C GLY A 60 6.12 4.24 -14.24
N GLU A 61 7.17 3.68 -14.84
CA GLU A 61 7.05 2.53 -15.76
C GLU A 61 6.50 1.29 -15.04
N LEU A 62 6.98 1.04 -13.81
CA LEU A 62 6.45 -0.02 -12.96
C LEU A 62 4.97 0.21 -12.63
N ALA A 63 4.57 1.45 -12.34
CA ALA A 63 3.18 1.79 -12.07
C ALA A 63 2.28 1.56 -13.28
N ASP A 64 2.77 1.82 -14.50
CA ASP A 64 2.04 1.50 -15.72
C ASP A 64 1.90 -0.01 -15.93
N ILE A 65 2.93 -0.80 -15.63
CA ILE A 65 2.86 -2.27 -15.64
C ILE A 65 1.81 -2.76 -14.62
N ALA A 66 1.84 -2.23 -13.40
CA ALA A 66 0.89 -2.56 -12.35
C ALA A 66 -0.55 -2.21 -12.75
N ARG A 67 -0.75 -1.02 -13.34
CA ARG A 67 -2.05 -0.54 -13.81
C ARG A 67 -2.67 -1.46 -14.85
N ARG A 68 -1.86 -1.97 -15.79
CA ARG A 68 -2.31 -2.96 -16.78
C ARG A 68 -2.76 -4.28 -16.16
N ARG A 69 -2.31 -4.62 -14.94
CA ARG A 69 -2.77 -5.76 -14.15
C ARG A 69 -3.88 -5.41 -13.15
N GLY A 70 -4.44 -4.20 -13.23
CA GLY A 70 -5.50 -3.74 -12.33
C GLY A 70 -5.03 -3.30 -10.95
N LEU A 71 -3.73 -3.02 -10.78
CA LEU A 71 -3.14 -2.53 -9.53
C LEU A 71 -2.76 -1.05 -9.65
N ALA A 72 -2.95 -0.29 -8.58
CA ALA A 72 -2.45 1.08 -8.48
C ALA A 72 -1.35 1.15 -7.42
N ILE A 73 -0.20 1.71 -7.81
CA ILE A 73 0.89 2.11 -6.91
C ILE A 73 1.21 3.58 -7.17
N SER A 74 1.77 4.28 -6.18
CA SER A 74 2.18 5.68 -6.34
C SER A 74 3.70 5.76 -6.55
N PRO A 75 4.18 6.09 -7.77
CA PRO A 75 5.60 6.31 -8.03
C PRO A 75 6.22 7.41 -7.17
N ALA A 76 7.54 7.35 -6.93
CA ALA A 76 8.25 8.36 -6.14
C ALA A 76 8.19 9.77 -6.74
N GLU A 77 8.11 9.89 -8.07
CA GLU A 77 7.98 11.16 -8.78
C GLU A 77 6.72 11.95 -8.40
N GLU A 78 5.65 11.28 -7.94
CA GLU A 78 4.44 11.97 -7.44
C GLU A 78 4.70 12.76 -6.14
N PHE A 79 5.79 12.46 -5.44
CA PHE A 79 6.19 13.10 -4.18
C PHE A 79 7.45 13.96 -4.32
N ALA A 80 8.03 14.03 -5.53
CA ALA A 80 9.25 14.77 -5.77
C ALA A 80 8.99 16.28 -5.82
N VAL A 81 9.82 17.05 -5.10
CA VAL A 81 9.79 18.53 -5.12
C VAL A 81 10.76 19.14 -6.14
N GLY A 82 11.47 18.28 -6.89
CA GLY A 82 12.47 18.66 -7.88
C GLY A 82 12.91 17.46 -8.72
N PRO A 83 13.82 17.66 -9.68
CA PRO A 83 14.24 16.62 -10.62
C PRO A 83 15.14 15.54 -10.00
N ASP A 84 15.76 15.82 -8.86
CA ASP A 84 16.62 14.88 -8.13
C ASP A 84 15.82 14.17 -7.02
N PHE A 85 15.48 12.90 -7.23
CA PHE A 85 14.73 12.08 -6.29
C PHE A 85 15.13 10.61 -6.41
N ALA A 86 15.04 9.88 -5.29
CA ALA A 86 15.32 8.44 -5.26
C ALA A 86 14.23 7.64 -5.98
N ASN A 87 14.64 6.65 -6.77
CA ASN A 87 13.71 5.76 -7.47
C ASN A 87 13.02 4.80 -6.49
N GLY A 88 11.71 4.65 -6.61
CA GLY A 88 10.92 3.83 -5.69
C GLY A 88 9.44 4.11 -5.80
N PHE A 89 8.63 3.41 -5.02
CA PHE A 89 7.18 3.65 -5.00
C PHE A 89 6.60 3.50 -3.59
N ARG A 90 5.47 4.16 -3.38
CA ARG A 90 4.61 4.01 -2.21
C ARG A 90 3.47 3.06 -2.52
N LEU A 91 3.23 2.12 -1.62
CA LEU A 91 2.10 1.18 -1.66
C LEU A 91 1.10 1.54 -0.55
N ALA A 92 -0.17 1.71 -0.92
CA ALA A 92 -1.25 1.94 0.04
C ALA A 92 -2.00 0.63 0.36
N LEU A 93 -1.98 0.23 1.62
CA LEU A 93 -2.64 -0.98 2.12
C LEU A 93 -4.12 -0.74 2.49
N GLY A 94 -4.49 0.52 2.74
CA GLY A 94 -5.85 0.90 3.18
C GLY A 94 -6.85 1.12 2.04
N ALA A 95 -6.40 1.13 0.78
CA ALA A 95 -7.27 1.40 -0.37
C ALA A 95 -8.20 0.23 -0.73
N THR A 96 -7.88 -0.99 -0.28
CA THR A 96 -8.66 -2.19 -0.57
C THR A 96 -9.73 -2.43 0.50
N PRO A 97 -10.94 -2.88 0.12
CA PRO A 97 -12.08 -2.96 1.03
C PRO A 97 -11.93 -4.03 2.11
N ASN A 98 -11.16 -5.08 1.85
CA ASN A 98 -10.94 -6.18 2.79
C ASN A 98 -9.55 -6.82 2.59
N ARG A 99 -9.20 -7.73 3.51
CA ARG A 99 -7.90 -8.41 3.56
C ARG A 99 -7.71 -9.42 2.43
N ASP A 100 -8.77 -10.03 1.91
CA ASP A 100 -8.68 -10.99 0.79
C ASP A 100 -8.30 -10.28 -0.50
N ARG A 101 -8.98 -9.16 -0.82
CA ARG A 101 -8.63 -8.30 -1.97
C ARG A 101 -7.25 -7.68 -1.81
N LEU A 102 -6.84 -7.36 -0.59
CA LEU A 102 -5.47 -6.94 -0.31
C LEU A 102 -4.48 -8.05 -0.68
N THR A 103 -4.72 -9.27 -0.21
CA THR A 103 -3.88 -10.46 -0.47
C THR A 103 -3.72 -10.70 -1.97
N GLU A 104 -4.82 -10.77 -2.72
CA GLU A 104 -4.79 -10.92 -4.19
C GLU A 104 -3.94 -9.84 -4.87
N GLY A 105 -4.09 -8.58 -4.42
CA GLY A 105 -3.35 -7.46 -4.98
C GLY A 105 -1.85 -7.52 -4.68
N LEU A 106 -1.50 -7.94 -3.47
CA LEU A 106 -0.11 -8.10 -3.03
C LEU A 106 0.58 -9.26 -3.74
N GLU A 107 -0.10 -10.38 -3.97
CA GLU A 107 0.42 -11.51 -4.74
C GLU A 107 0.70 -11.11 -6.19
N SER A 108 -0.23 -10.38 -6.81
CA SER A 108 -0.03 -9.85 -8.16
C SER A 108 1.14 -8.85 -8.19
N LEU A 109 1.31 -8.01 -7.17
CA LEU A 109 2.47 -7.11 -7.07
C LEU A 109 3.78 -7.89 -6.90
N ALA A 110 3.82 -8.90 -6.03
CA ALA A 110 5.00 -9.74 -5.83
C ALA A 110 5.43 -10.42 -7.15
N SER A 111 4.47 -10.91 -7.94
CA SER A 111 4.72 -11.46 -9.28
C SER A 111 5.29 -10.42 -10.25
N ILE A 112 4.82 -9.17 -10.23
CA ILE A 112 5.40 -8.11 -11.05
C ILE A 112 6.85 -7.87 -10.65
N LEU A 113 7.13 -7.75 -9.34
CA LEU A 113 8.45 -7.46 -8.82
C LEU A 113 9.45 -8.60 -9.07
N SER A 114 9.00 -9.85 -9.12
CA SER A 114 9.84 -11.02 -9.43
C SER A 114 10.08 -11.23 -10.93
N GLY A 115 9.46 -10.42 -11.80
CA GLY A 115 9.52 -10.60 -13.26
C GLY A 115 8.76 -11.83 -13.78
N VAL A 116 7.99 -12.50 -12.92
CA VAL A 116 7.19 -13.68 -13.32
C VAL A 116 5.87 -13.18 -13.95
N PRO A 117 5.46 -13.65 -15.13
CA PRO A 117 4.13 -13.36 -15.65
C PRO A 117 3.08 -13.90 -14.68
N GLY A 118 2.31 -13.03 -14.03
CA GLY A 118 1.31 -13.44 -13.04
C GLY A 118 0.21 -14.26 -13.70
N SER A 119 -0.14 -15.41 -13.12
CA SER A 119 -1.27 -16.21 -13.59
C SER A 119 -2.57 -15.41 -13.40
N SER A 120 -3.26 -15.11 -14.49
CA SER A 120 -4.52 -14.36 -14.47
C SER A 120 -5.70 -15.24 -14.01
N ARG A 121 -6.47 -14.65 -13.07
CA ARG A 121 -7.81 -14.93 -12.50
C ARG A 121 -8.73 -16.04 -13.07
N PRO A 122 -9.56 -16.69 -12.23
CA PRO A 122 -10.86 -17.22 -12.66
C PRO A 122 -11.87 -16.08 -12.86
N LYS A 123 -12.58 -16.14 -13.99
CA LYS A 123 -13.77 -15.33 -14.27
C LYS A 123 -14.97 -15.87 -13.46
N VAL A 124 -15.70 -14.99 -12.78
CA VAL A 124 -17.17 -15.05 -12.66
C VAL A 124 -17.71 -13.64 -12.72
#